data_AF-A0A366M6T1-F1
#
_entry.id   AF-A0A366M6T1-F1
#
_cell.length_a   1.000
_cell.length_b   1.000
_cell.length_c   1.000
_cell.angle_alpha   90.00
_cell.angle_beta   90.00
_cell.angle_gamma   90.00
#
_symmetry.space_group_name_H-M   'P 1'
#
loop_
_entity.id
_entity.type
_entity.pdbx_description
1 polymer ?
#
loop_
_entity_poly.entity_id
_entity_poly.type
_entity_poly.pdbx_seq_one_letter_code
_entity_poly.pdbx_strand_id
1 'polypeptide(L)'
;MASCGYLTDQRVIRSFPEMERVARATVPDDRMRARPQRIGEVEFQNVHREGDRVYFEVGGNGVDPYGYVWSPGRVPVDDSNPAVASTFRHMQGPWYRWSDSY
;
A
#
# COMPACT_ATOMS: atom_id res chain seq x y z
N MET A 1 21.25 13.23 1.32
CA MET A 1 20.29 12.73 2.31
C MET A 1 19.25 11.86 1.60
N ALA A 2 19.44 10.54 1.54
CA ALA A 2 18.54 9.62 0.82
C ALA A 2 18.44 8.25 1.52
N SER A 3 18.37 8.24 2.85
CA SER A 3 18.34 7.00 3.65
C SER A 3 16.97 6.64 4.24
N CYS A 4 15.98 7.52 4.21
CA CYS A 4 14.66 7.22 4.78
C CYS A 4 13.81 6.28 3.90
N GLY A 5 14.01 6.26 2.58
CA GLY A 5 13.23 5.39 1.68
C GLY A 5 13.69 3.93 1.71
N TYR A 6 14.99 3.70 1.58
CA TYR A 6 15.54 2.35 1.36
C TYR A 6 15.47 1.44 2.60
N LEU A 7 15.66 2.01 3.80
CA LEU A 7 15.50 1.26 5.06
C LEU A 7 14.03 0.90 5.32
N THR A 8 13.10 1.72 4.82
CA THR A 8 11.66 1.44 4.90
C THR A 8 11.29 0.32 3.92
N ASP A 9 11.76 0.40 2.66
CA ASP A 9 11.49 -0.62 1.64
C ASP A 9 12.04 -2.00 2.07
N GLN A 10 13.24 -2.08 2.66
CA GLN A 10 13.78 -3.37 3.14
C GLN A 10 12.97 -3.99 4.28
N ARG A 11 12.49 -3.19 5.24
CA ARG A 11 11.62 -3.68 6.32
C ARG A 11 10.28 -4.15 5.80
N VAL A 12 9.75 -3.44 4.80
CA VAL A 12 8.51 -3.79 4.12
C VAL A 12 8.66 -5.10 3.34
N ILE A 13 9.74 -5.28 2.58
CA ILE A 13 10.00 -6.52 1.84
C ILE A 13 10.06 -7.73 2.79
N ARG A 14 10.71 -7.57 3.95
CA ARG A 14 10.73 -8.62 5.00
C ARG A 14 9.35 -8.93 5.56
N SER A 15 8.45 -7.95 5.56
CA SER A 15 7.08 -8.06 6.08
C SER A 15 6.07 -8.53 5.02
N PHE A 16 6.47 -8.74 3.76
CA PHE A 16 5.56 -9.19 2.70
C PHE A 16 4.76 -10.46 3.04
N PRO A 17 5.33 -11.50 3.67
CA PRO A 17 4.55 -12.68 4.04
C PRO A 17 3.38 -12.35 4.99
N GLU A 18 3.62 -11.52 6.01
CA GLU A 18 2.58 -11.07 6.94
C GLU A 18 1.59 -10.12 6.26
N MET A 19 2.08 -9.18 5.47
CA MET A 19 1.24 -8.25 4.70
C MET A 19 0.34 -9.00 3.73
N GLU A 20 0.83 -10.07 3.08
CA GLU A 20 0.04 -10.87 2.17
C GLU A 20 -1.07 -11.64 2.90
N ARG A 21 -0.78 -12.17 4.10
CA ARG A 21 -1.81 -12.80 4.94
C ARG A 21 -2.92 -11.81 5.28
N VAL A 22 -2.56 -10.57 5.62
CA VAL A 22 -3.53 -9.50 5.86
C VAL A 22 -4.30 -9.19 4.58
N ALA A 23 -3.63 -8.97 3.45
CA ALA A 23 -4.28 -8.65 2.18
C ALA A 23 -5.28 -9.72 1.72
N ARG A 24 -4.96 -11.00 1.95
CA ARG A 24 -5.86 -12.13 1.67
C ARG A 24 -7.07 -12.17 2.61
N ALA A 25 -6.92 -11.71 3.85
CA ALA A 25 -7.99 -11.64 4.85
C ALA A 25 -8.83 -10.36 4.76
N THR A 26 -8.31 -9.28 4.15
CA THR A 26 -9.02 -8.01 3.99
C THR A 26 -10.23 -8.19 3.06
N VAL A 27 -11.42 -7.99 3.63
CA VAL A 27 -12.70 -8.02 2.91
C VAL A 27 -13.04 -6.63 2.35
N PRO A 28 -13.82 -6.54 1.26
CA PRO A 28 -14.11 -5.28 0.55
C PRO A 28 -14.81 -4.19 1.38
N ASP A 29 -15.47 -4.56 2.48
CA ASP A 29 -16.28 -3.65 3.31
C ASP A 29 -15.63 -3.31 4.67
N ASP A 30 -14.35 -3.65 4.88
CA ASP A 30 -13.64 -3.37 6.14
C ASP A 30 -13.20 -1.89 6.25
N ARG A 31 -14.09 -0.95 5.87
CA ARG A 31 -13.90 0.50 6.07
C ARG A 31 -13.87 0.90 7.55
N MET A 32 -14.19 -0.03 8.46
CA MET A 32 -14.20 0.18 9.90
C MET A 32 -12.80 0.21 10.56
N ARG A 33 -11.72 -0.13 9.83
CA ARG A 33 -10.36 -0.24 10.39
C ARG A 33 -9.36 0.76 9.83
N ALA A 34 -9.77 2.00 9.57
CA ALA A 34 -8.83 3.12 9.40
C ALA A 34 -8.15 3.47 10.75
N ARG A 35 -7.36 2.54 11.27
CA ARG A 35 -6.55 2.71 12.48
C ARG A 35 -5.13 2.28 12.15
N PRO A 36 -4.13 3.00 12.69
CA PRO A 36 -2.76 2.57 12.61
C PRO A 36 -2.62 1.13 13.11
N GLN A 37 -2.06 0.26 12.27
CA GLN A 37 -1.78 -1.12 12.63
C GLN A 37 -0.38 -1.53 12.19
N ARG A 38 0.30 -2.27 13.05
CA ARG A 38 1.61 -2.82 12.76
C ARG A 38 1.47 -4.19 12.10
N ILE A 39 2.05 -4.33 10.92
CA ILE A 39 2.09 -5.60 10.17
C ILE A 39 3.56 -5.90 9.87
N GLY A 40 4.07 -6.98 10.47
CA GLY A 40 5.50 -7.27 10.49
C GLY A 40 6.30 -6.17 11.21
N GLU A 41 7.28 -5.61 10.51
CA GLU A 41 8.17 -4.56 11.02
C GLU A 41 7.69 -3.13 10.73
N VAL A 42 6.49 -2.97 10.15
CA VAL A 42 6.03 -1.70 9.58
C VAL A 42 4.68 -1.31 10.18
N GLU A 43 4.53 -0.03 10.51
CA GLU A 43 3.26 0.56 10.91
C GLU A 43 2.58 1.19 9.68
N PHE A 44 1.33 0.80 9.45
CA PHE A 44 0.48 1.32 8.38
C PHE A 44 -0.62 2.14 8.99
N GLN A 45 -0.84 3.36 8.48
CA GLN A 45 -1.90 4.25 8.96
C GLN A 45 -3.28 3.72 8.60
N ASN A 46 -3.37 3.06 7.44
CA ASN A 46 -4.61 2.50 6.93
C ASN A 46 -4.32 1.28 6.05
N VAL A 47 -5.22 0.30 6.06
CA VAL A 47 -5.20 -0.83 5.13
C VAL A 47 -6.62 -1.04 4.62
N HIS A 48 -6.82 -0.92 3.32
CA HIS A 48 -8.14 -1.04 2.72
C HIS A 48 -8.07 -1.79 1.39
N ARG A 49 -9.20 -2.39 1.00
CA ARG A 49 -9.35 -3.10 -0.26
C ARG A 49 -10.19 -2.29 -1.23
N GLU A 50 -9.70 -2.16 -2.44
CA GLU A 50 -10.44 -1.58 -3.56
C GLU A 50 -10.42 -2.57 -4.73
N GLY A 51 -11.59 -3.16 -5.02
CA GLY A 51 -11.71 -4.24 -5.98
C GLY A 51 -10.79 -5.44 -5.66
N ASP A 52 -9.86 -5.73 -6.56
CA ASP A 52 -8.87 -6.80 -6.44
C ASP A 52 -7.52 -6.34 -5.86
N ARG A 53 -7.41 -5.08 -5.45
CA ARG A 53 -6.19 -4.48 -4.88
C ARG A 53 -6.36 -4.24 -3.39
N VAL A 54 -5.30 -4.42 -2.62
CA VAL A 54 -5.25 -4.03 -1.21
C VAL A 54 -4.15 -3.01 -1.01
N TYR A 55 -4.54 -1.83 -0.51
CA TYR A 55 -3.69 -0.69 -0.28
C TYR A 55 -3.26 -0.65 1.19
N PHE A 56 -1.97 -0.46 1.41
CA PHE A 56 -1.31 -0.30 2.69
C PHE A 56 -0.71 1.10 2.72
N GLU A 57 -1.37 2.03 3.42
CA GLU A 57 -0.97 3.43 3.49
C GLU A 57 0.04 3.63 4.62
N VAL A 58 1.18 4.24 4.30
CA VAL A 58 2.24 4.56 5.26
C VAL A 58 2.12 6.02 5.71
N GLY A 59 1.66 6.92 4.85
CA GLY A 59 1.34 8.29 5.19
C GLY A 59 0.93 9.13 3.99
N GLY A 60 0.80 10.45 4.21
CA GLY A 60 0.36 11.42 3.21
C GLY A 60 -0.84 12.27 3.63
N ASN A 61 -1.34 12.10 4.86
CA ASN A 61 -2.39 12.92 5.49
C ASN A 61 -3.64 13.14 4.60
N GLY A 62 -3.91 12.22 3.66
CA GLY A 62 -4.99 12.33 2.67
C GLY A 62 -4.77 13.35 1.55
N VAL A 63 -3.62 14.02 1.47
CA VAL A 63 -3.28 14.96 0.38
C VAL A 63 -2.36 14.30 -0.65
N ASP A 64 -1.29 13.65 -0.20
CA ASP A 64 -0.39 12.89 -1.09
C ASP A 64 -0.13 11.51 -0.48
N PRO A 65 -1.17 10.65 -0.40
CA PRO A 65 -1.04 9.34 0.22
C PRO A 65 -0.02 8.47 -0.53
N TYR A 66 0.78 7.73 0.22
CA TYR A 66 1.76 6.80 -0.32
C TYR A 66 1.88 5.54 0.53
N GLY A 67 2.33 4.46 -0.10
CA GLY A 67 2.59 3.20 0.57
C GLY A 67 2.79 2.04 -0.40
N TYR A 68 2.14 0.92 -0.11
CA TYR A 68 2.28 -0.31 -0.88
C TYR A 68 0.93 -0.88 -1.28
N VAL A 69 0.87 -1.49 -2.46
CA VAL A 69 -0.33 -2.14 -2.96
C VAL A 69 -0.02 -3.59 -3.30
N TRP A 70 -0.91 -4.47 -2.84
CA TRP A 70 -0.95 -5.87 -3.23
C TRP A 70 -1.96 -6.03 -4.36
N SER A 71 -1.49 -6.44 -5.54
CA SER A 71 -2.34 -6.74 -6.69
C SER A 71 -1.90 -8.05 -7.33
N PRO A 72 -2.55 -9.18 -7.00
CA PRO A 72 -2.18 -10.49 -7.54
C PRO A 72 -2.76 -10.76 -8.93
N GLY A 73 -3.82 -10.04 -9.32
CA GLY A 73 -4.58 -10.31 -10.54
C GLY A 73 -4.07 -9.56 -11.77
N ARG A 74 -3.52 -8.35 -11.59
CA ARG A 74 -3.02 -7.51 -12.68
C ARG A 74 -2.04 -6.46 -12.19
N VAL A 75 -1.29 -5.86 -13.13
CA VAL A 75 -0.51 -4.65 -12.84
C VAL A 75 -1.50 -3.53 -12.48
N PRO A 76 -1.30 -2.81 -11.36
CA PRO A 76 -2.12 -1.65 -11.04
C PRO A 76 -1.89 -0.57 -12.10
N VAL A 77 -2.99 0.00 -12.58
CA VAL A 77 -3.00 1.13 -13.52
C VAL A 77 -3.58 2.32 -12.79
N ASP A 78 -3.22 3.52 -13.25
CA ASP A 78 -3.85 4.76 -12.77
C ASP A 78 -5.29 4.82 -13.29
N ASP A 79 -6.22 4.43 -12.43
CA ASP A 79 -7.68 4.54 -12.60
C ASP A 79 -8.28 5.63 -11.70
N SER A 80 -7.43 6.48 -11.15
CA SER A 80 -7.83 7.58 -10.29
C SER A 80 -8.55 8.69 -11.07
N ASN A 81 -9.34 9.49 -10.35
CA ASN A 81 -9.97 10.70 -10.90
C ASN A 81 -8.90 11.57 -11.57
N PRO A 82 -9.14 12.22 -12.74
CA PRO A 82 -8.17 13.08 -13.43
C PRO A 82 -7.50 14.19 -12.59
N ALA A 83 -8.01 14.46 -11.38
CA ALA A 83 -7.38 15.34 -10.39
C ALA A 83 -6.27 14.66 -9.56
N VAL A 84 -5.98 13.37 -9.76
CA VAL A 84 -5.01 12.59 -8.99
C VAL A 84 -4.16 11.78 -9.97
N ALA A 85 -2.85 11.93 -9.90
CA ALA A 85 -1.91 11.10 -10.64
C ALA A 85 -1.36 9.99 -9.73
N SER A 86 -1.79 8.76 -9.93
CA SER A 86 -1.30 7.61 -9.17
C SER A 86 -0.09 6.98 -9.86
N THR A 87 1.00 6.83 -9.12
CA THR A 87 2.24 6.20 -9.61
C THR A 87 2.43 4.84 -8.96
N PHE A 88 2.75 3.82 -9.77
CA PHE A 88 3.00 2.46 -9.29
C PHE A 88 4.39 1.97 -9.71
N ARG A 89 5.20 1.53 -8.74
CA ARG A 89 6.52 0.94 -8.98
C ARG A 89 6.54 -0.51 -8.49
N HIS A 90 6.76 -1.45 -9.41
CA HIS A 90 6.89 -2.86 -9.05
C HIS A 90 8.05 -3.09 -8.07
N MET A 91 7.82 -3.93 -7.06
CA MET A 91 8.83 -4.32 -6.08
C MET A 91 9.14 -5.81 -6.17
N GLN A 92 8.16 -6.67 -5.92
CA GLN A 92 8.34 -8.12 -5.93
C GLN A 92 7.00 -8.85 -6.01
N GLY A 93 6.89 -9.84 -6.91
CA GLY A 93 5.67 -10.63 -7.04
C GLY A 93 4.44 -9.73 -7.23
N PRO A 94 3.38 -9.87 -6.41
CA PRO A 94 2.17 -9.03 -6.49
C PRO A 94 2.30 -7.65 -5.81
N TRP A 95 3.51 -7.26 -5.38
CA TRP A 95 3.74 -6.04 -4.60
C TRP A 95 4.26 -4.89 -5.44
N TYR A 96 3.61 -3.74 -5.28
CA TYR A 96 4.02 -2.48 -5.88
C TYR A 96 4.07 -1.41 -4.78
N ARG A 97 4.98 -0.46 -4.93
CA ARG A 97 4.94 0.81 -4.20
C ARG A 97 4.00 1.75 -4.95
N TRP A 98 3.16 2.47 -4.22
CA TRP A 98 2.27 3.46 -4.79
C TRP A 98 2.40 4.81 -4.11
N SER A 99 2.08 5.86 -4.85
CA SER A 99 1.93 7.23 -4.34
C SER A 99 0.98 7.99 -5.25
N ASP A 100 0.10 8.77 -4.63
CA ASP A 100 -0.72 9.74 -5.32
C ASP A 100 -0.06 11.11 -5.32
N SER A 101 -0.43 11.93 -6.30
CA SER A 101 -0.09 13.34 -6.37
C SER A 101 -1.33 14.10 -6.83
N TYR A 102 -1.81 15.01 -5.99
CA TYR A 102 -2.98 15.86 -6.24
C TYR A 102 -2.60 17.20 -6.90
#